data_AF-A0A7R9WLC0-F1
#
_entry.id   AF-A0A7R9WLC0-F1
#
_cell.length_a   1.000
_cell.length_b   1.000
_cell.length_c   1.000
_cell.angle_alpha   90.00
_cell.angle_beta   90.00
_cell.angle_gamma   90.00
#
_symmetry.space_group_name_H-M   'P 1'
#
loop_
_entity.id
_entity.type
_entity.pdbx_description
1 polymer ?
#
loop_
_entity_poly.entity_id
_entity_poly.type
_entity_poly.pdbx_seq_one_letter_code
_entity_poly.pdbx_strand_id
1 'polypeptide(L)'
;YALDYLDALPNFNVDAFDHWKDGVLDAVCFVHSGIPSEWGDVDCENGADQYSRIWSHKSWGFWESKSKQVRMSGYFVGSGVWPVEDFGAGCLRCDENVCPIARIGVFAHELMHDLGCPDLYDGHEGG
;
A
#
# COMPACT_ATOMS: atom_id res chain seq x y z
N TYR A 1 5.43 -9.30 -10.73
CA TYR A 1 4.17 -9.60 -11.43
C TYR A 1 3.33 -8.37 -11.75
N ALA A 2 2.92 -7.55 -10.77
CA ALA A 2 2.06 -6.39 -11.05
C ALA A 2 2.70 -5.37 -12.02
N LEU A 3 3.95 -4.96 -11.75
CA LEU A 3 4.68 -4.03 -12.63
C LEU A 3 5.04 -4.64 -13.99
N ASP A 4 5.32 -5.96 -14.05
CA ASP A 4 5.55 -6.66 -15.32
C ASP A 4 4.30 -6.63 -16.22
N TYR A 5 3.11 -6.75 -15.61
CA TYR A 5 1.86 -6.66 -16.33
C TYR A 5 1.65 -5.26 -16.91
N LEU A 6 1.86 -4.21 -16.11
CA LEU A 6 1.76 -2.82 -16.56
C LEU A 6 2.78 -2.50 -17.67
N ASP A 7 4.02 -2.95 -17.53
CA ASP A 7 5.09 -2.75 -18.52
C ASP A 7 4.81 -3.43 -19.86
N ALA A 8 4.03 -4.52 -19.85
CA ALA A 8 3.61 -5.21 -21.06
C ALA A 8 2.42 -4.56 -21.78
N LEU A 9 1.71 -3.62 -21.15
CA LEU A 9 0.54 -2.99 -21.75
C LEU A 9 0.96 -1.99 -22.85
N PRO A 10 0.43 -2.10 -24.08
CA PRO A 10 0.87 -1.27 -25.21
C PRO A 10 0.58 0.23 -25.02
N ASN A 11 -0.38 0.58 -24.15
CA ASN A 11 -0.81 1.95 -23.89
C ASN A 11 -0.40 2.45 -22.50
N PHE A 12 0.50 1.75 -21.81
CA PHE A 12 1.01 2.17 -20.51
C PHE A 12 2.49 2.49 -20.64
N ASN A 13 2.87 3.73 -20.33
CA ASN A 13 4.25 4.18 -20.42
C ASN A 13 4.84 4.39 -19.03
N VAL A 14 5.55 3.38 -18.51
CA VAL A 14 6.21 3.48 -17.20
C VAL A 14 7.27 4.59 -17.15
N ASP A 15 7.88 4.97 -18.27
CA ASP A 15 8.85 6.08 -18.33
C ASP A 15 8.23 7.45 -18.02
N ALA A 16 6.90 7.57 -18.10
CA ALA A 16 6.22 8.82 -17.76
C ALA A 16 6.27 9.14 -16.25
N PHE A 17 6.67 8.17 -15.43
CA PHE A 17 6.75 8.26 -13.97
C PHE A 17 8.20 8.33 -13.45
N ASP A 18 9.16 8.62 -14.33
CA ASP A 18 10.52 9.05 -14.00
C ASP A 18 10.66 10.52 -14.42
N HIS A 19 10.16 11.43 -13.58
CA HIS A 19 10.17 12.86 -13.87
C HIS A 19 11.60 13.42 -13.85
N TRP A 20 12.45 12.88 -12.97
CA TRP A 20 13.82 13.36 -12.77
C TRP A 20 14.83 12.80 -13.78
N LYS A 21 14.43 11.81 -14.59
CA LYS A 21 15.23 11.15 -15.64
C LYS A 21 16.49 10.48 -15.09
N ASP A 22 16.40 9.91 -13.90
CA ASP A 22 17.49 9.17 -13.27
C ASP A 22 17.37 7.64 -13.48
N GLY A 23 16.37 7.20 -14.23
CA GLY A 23 16.07 5.81 -14.51
C GLY A 23 15.38 5.11 -13.34
N VAL A 24 14.89 5.84 -12.33
CA VAL A 24 14.14 5.31 -11.20
C VAL A 24 12.72 5.88 -11.22
N LEU A 25 11.72 5.04 -10.96
CA LEU A 25 10.34 5.50 -10.78
C LEU A 25 10.27 6.42 -9.55
N ASP A 26 9.66 7.59 -9.71
CA ASP A 26 9.61 8.63 -8.67
C ASP A 26 8.96 8.10 -7.37
N ALA A 27 7.86 7.34 -7.50
CA ALA A 27 7.14 6.72 -6.39
C ALA A 27 6.34 5.50 -6.87
N VAL A 28 6.29 4.44 -6.05
CA VAL A 28 5.44 3.26 -6.31
C VAL A 28 4.58 2.94 -5.09
N CYS A 29 3.26 2.93 -5.29
CA CYS A 29 2.28 2.55 -4.28
C CYS A 29 1.55 1.28 -4.70
N PHE A 30 1.50 0.29 -3.81
CA PHE A 30 0.59 -0.84 -3.92
C PHE A 30 -0.61 -0.64 -3.00
N VAL A 31 -1.81 -0.75 -3.56
CA VAL A 31 -3.05 -0.76 -2.78
C VAL A 31 -3.57 -2.19 -2.77
N HIS A 32 -3.72 -2.78 -1.58
CA HIS A 32 -4.34 -4.10 -1.46
C HIS A 32 -5.77 -4.00 -0.93
N SER A 33 -6.60 -4.97 -1.31
CA SER A 33 -7.93 -5.14 -0.73
C SER A 33 -7.84 -5.71 0.69
N GLY A 34 -8.90 -5.51 1.48
CA GLY A 34 -9.04 -6.13 2.79
C GLY A 34 -8.27 -5.40 3.90
N ILE A 35 -8.61 -5.72 5.14
CA ILE A 35 -8.13 -5.03 6.34
C ILE A 35 -6.61 -5.20 6.47
N PRO A 36 -5.85 -4.14 6.82
CA PRO A 36 -4.40 -4.30 7.04
C PRO A 36 -4.11 -5.08 8.33
N SER A 37 -2.94 -5.72 8.39
CA SER A 37 -2.50 -6.57 9.52
C SER A 37 -2.37 -5.82 10.86
N GLU A 38 -2.09 -4.52 10.80
CA GLU A 38 -1.89 -3.61 11.94
C GLU A 38 -3.16 -3.45 12.79
N TRP A 39 -4.30 -3.78 12.19
CA TRP A 39 -5.56 -3.89 12.90
C TRP A 39 -5.72 -5.33 13.33
N GLY A 40 -6.07 -5.53 14.60
CA GLY A 40 -6.30 -6.86 15.15
C GLY A 40 -7.53 -7.56 14.56
N ASP A 41 -7.91 -8.66 15.19
CA ASP A 41 -9.12 -9.45 14.89
C ASP A 41 -9.14 -10.19 13.53
N VAL A 42 -10.08 -11.11 13.44
CA VAL A 42 -10.33 -11.93 12.24
C VAL A 42 -11.18 -11.11 11.27
N ASP A 43 -10.70 -10.99 10.02
CA ASP A 43 -11.48 -10.45 8.92
C ASP A 43 -12.75 -11.27 8.75
N CYS A 44 -13.87 -10.57 8.86
CA CYS A 44 -15.18 -11.16 8.97
C CYS A 44 -15.69 -11.70 7.61
N GLU A 45 -15.12 -11.24 6.49
CA GLU A 45 -15.48 -11.64 5.12
C GLU A 45 -14.79 -12.93 4.68
N ASN A 46 -13.54 -13.13 5.09
CA ASN A 46 -12.71 -14.24 4.60
C ASN A 46 -12.09 -15.12 5.70
N GLY A 47 -12.29 -14.76 6.97
CA GLY A 47 -11.75 -15.50 8.12
C GLY A 47 -10.25 -15.35 8.32
N ALA A 48 -9.58 -14.44 7.61
CA ALA A 48 -8.14 -14.21 7.74
C ALA A 48 -7.83 -13.48 9.06
N ASP A 49 -6.92 -14.04 9.84
CA ASP A 49 -6.38 -13.37 11.01
C ASP A 49 -5.36 -12.29 10.63
N GLN A 50 -4.94 -11.48 11.60
CA GLN A 50 -3.94 -10.43 11.40
C GLN A 50 -2.64 -10.97 10.76
N TYR A 51 -2.21 -12.19 11.09
CA TYR A 51 -0.97 -12.78 10.59
C TYR A 51 -1.05 -13.21 9.12
N SER A 52 -2.26 -13.38 8.60
CA SER A 52 -2.55 -13.75 7.22
C SER A 52 -2.80 -12.54 6.32
N ARG A 53 -2.78 -11.31 6.87
CA ARG A 53 -3.03 -10.05 6.16
C ARG A 53 -1.73 -9.28 5.94
N ILE A 54 -1.75 -8.33 5.02
CA ILE A 54 -0.60 -7.48 4.70
C ILE A 54 -0.54 -6.33 5.71
N TRP A 55 0.60 -6.15 6.35
CA TRP A 55 0.92 -4.96 7.16
C TRP A 55 1.25 -3.80 6.22
N SER A 56 0.66 -2.60 6.41
CA SER A 56 0.98 -1.42 5.59
C SER A 56 2.41 -0.95 5.87
N HIS A 57 3.26 -0.80 4.86
CA HIS A 57 4.65 -0.42 5.11
C HIS A 57 5.32 0.21 3.90
N LYS A 58 6.40 0.94 4.15
CA LYS A 58 7.44 1.26 3.16
C LYS A 58 8.56 0.22 3.20
N SER A 59 9.02 -0.22 2.03
CA SER A 59 10.21 -1.07 1.94
C SER A 59 11.02 -0.79 0.68
N TRP A 60 12.18 -1.44 0.61
CA TRP A 60 13.01 -1.48 -0.58
C TRP A 60 12.58 -2.66 -1.44
N GLY A 61 12.57 -2.48 -2.74
CA GLY A 61 12.21 -3.51 -3.69
C GLY A 61 12.92 -3.27 -5.01
N PHE A 62 13.26 -4.35 -5.71
CA PHE A 62 13.92 -4.26 -7.00
C PHE A 62 12.99 -4.78 -8.09
N TRP A 63 12.69 -3.91 -9.04
CA TRP A 63 12.04 -4.27 -10.29
C TRP A 63 12.66 -3.44 -11.41
N GLU A 64 12.91 -4.05 -12.56
CA GLU A 64 13.38 -3.36 -13.76
C GLU A 64 12.38 -3.60 -14.89
N SER A 65 12.04 -2.54 -15.62
CA SER A 65 11.27 -2.66 -16.84
C SER A 65 12.03 -3.52 -17.85
N LYS A 66 11.31 -4.41 -18.53
CA LYS A 66 11.85 -5.23 -19.61
C LYS A 66 11.77 -4.51 -20.95
N SER A 67 10.86 -3.56 -21.06
CA SER A 67 10.58 -2.86 -22.31
C SER A 67 11.15 -1.43 -22.35
N LYS A 68 11.50 -0.86 -21.18
CA LYS A 68 11.90 0.53 -20.98
C LYS A 68 13.19 0.68 -20.15
N GLN A 69 13.57 1.91 -19.82
CA GLN A 69 14.81 2.25 -19.11
C GLN A 69 14.59 2.75 -17.67
N VAL A 70 13.52 2.28 -17.02
CA VAL A 70 13.20 2.63 -15.63
C VAL A 70 13.17 1.41 -14.71
N ARG A 71 13.45 1.65 -13.43
CA ARG A 71 13.41 0.65 -12.36
C ARG A 71 12.68 1.19 -11.13
N MET A 72 12.19 0.29 -10.29
CA MET A 72 11.74 0.60 -8.94
C MET A 72 12.87 0.28 -7.96
N SER A 73 13.15 1.20 -7.03
CA SER A 73 14.09 0.96 -5.91
C SER A 73 13.39 0.84 -4.56
N GLY A 74 12.20 1.43 -4.42
CA GLY A 74 11.39 1.41 -3.20
C GLY A 74 9.92 1.43 -3.53
N TYR A 75 9.11 1.05 -2.55
CA TYR A 75 7.65 1.10 -2.65
C TYR A 75 7.05 1.29 -1.26
N PHE A 76 5.80 1.72 -1.24
CA PHE A 76 4.96 1.59 -0.07
C PHE A 76 3.68 0.84 -0.41
N VAL A 77 3.14 0.14 0.57
CA VAL A 77 1.91 -0.64 0.45
C VAL A 77 0.94 -0.20 1.53
N GLY A 78 -0.33 -0.05 1.16
CA GLY A 78 -1.41 0.30 2.07
C GLY A 78 -2.69 -0.44 1.74
N SER A 79 -3.53 -0.62 2.76
CA SER A 79 -4.87 -1.15 2.56
C SER A 79 -5.79 -0.10 1.91
N GLY A 80 -6.65 -0.57 1.00
CA GLY A 80 -7.73 0.21 0.41
C GLY A 80 -8.98 0.34 1.30
N VAL A 81 -9.03 -0.31 2.46
CA VAL A 81 -10.15 -0.22 3.42
C VAL A 81 -9.67 0.22 4.80
N TRP A 82 -10.57 0.82 5.57
CA TRP A 82 -10.31 1.22 6.95
C TRP A 82 -11.33 0.56 7.89
N PRO A 83 -10.91 -0.26 8.86
CA PRO A 83 -11.83 -0.75 9.88
C PRO A 83 -12.15 0.42 10.84
N VAL A 84 -13.34 1.01 10.77
CA VAL A 84 -13.81 1.95 11.80
C VAL A 84 -14.73 1.21 12.76
N GLU A 85 -14.44 1.33 14.05
CA GLU A 85 -15.37 0.94 15.12
C GLU A 85 -16.40 2.05 15.40
N ASP A 86 -16.03 3.32 15.21
CA ASP A 86 -16.81 4.50 15.59
C ASP A 86 -18.03 4.81 14.71
N PHE A 87 -18.22 4.13 13.57
CA PHE A 87 -19.29 4.44 12.60
C PHE A 87 -20.28 3.31 12.32
N GLY A 88 -20.26 2.19 13.08
CA GLY A 88 -21.17 1.06 12.82
C GLY A 88 -21.02 0.50 11.40
N ALA A 89 -19.78 0.47 10.93
CA ALA A 89 -19.38 0.01 9.61
C ALA A 89 -17.97 -0.57 9.76
N GLY A 90 -17.84 -1.57 10.63
CA GLY A 90 -16.59 -2.27 10.86
C GLY A 90 -16.50 -3.48 9.95
N CYS A 91 -15.46 -3.54 9.11
CA CYS A 91 -15.05 -4.78 8.42
C CYS A 91 -14.76 -5.96 9.36
N LEU A 92 -14.70 -5.72 10.67
CA LEU A 92 -14.48 -6.71 11.71
C LEU A 92 -15.79 -7.30 12.25
N ARG A 93 -16.94 -6.72 11.89
CA ARG A 93 -18.26 -7.20 12.33
C ARG A 93 -19.05 -7.68 11.11
N CYS A 94 -19.26 -9.00 11.03
CA CYS A 94 -20.02 -9.64 9.94
C CYS A 94 -21.47 -9.15 9.80
N ASP A 95 -22.00 -8.38 10.76
CA ASP A 95 -23.37 -7.87 10.74
C ASP A 95 -23.51 -6.53 9.99
N GLU A 96 -22.40 -5.90 9.61
CA GLU A 96 -22.34 -4.61 8.92
C GLU A 96 -21.66 -4.81 7.54
N ASN A 97 -22.44 -4.90 6.46
CA ASN A 97 -21.92 -5.08 5.08
C ASN A 97 -21.19 -3.84 4.52
N VAL A 98 -20.51 -3.05 5.36
CA VAL A 98 -19.88 -1.78 4.96
C VAL A 98 -18.46 -1.73 5.50
N CYS A 99 -17.51 -2.04 4.62
CA CYS A 99 -16.12 -1.66 4.77
C CYS A 99 -15.90 -0.27 4.17
N PRO A 100 -15.66 0.78 4.97
CA PRO A 100 -15.36 2.08 4.41
C PRO A 100 -13.98 2.06 3.73
N ILE A 101 -13.90 2.81 2.64
CA ILE A 101 -12.65 3.03 1.90
C ILE A 101 -11.62 3.65 2.83
N ALA A 102 -10.36 3.23 2.69
CA ALA A 102 -9.24 3.76 3.46
C ALA A 102 -9.19 5.29 3.42
N ARG A 103 -8.96 5.90 4.58
CA ARG A 103 -8.77 7.35 4.69
C ARG A 103 -7.40 7.72 4.13
N ILE A 104 -7.29 8.93 3.54
CA ILE A 104 -6.07 9.47 2.94
C ILE A 104 -4.86 9.49 3.90
N GLY A 105 -5.08 9.39 5.22
CA GLY A 105 -4.05 9.50 6.25
C GLY A 105 -2.91 8.48 6.11
N VAL A 106 -3.20 7.20 5.86
CA VAL A 106 -2.15 6.16 5.71
C VAL A 106 -1.35 6.40 4.44
N PHE A 107 -2.01 6.65 3.31
CA PHE A 107 -1.31 6.99 2.07
C PHE A 107 -0.49 8.27 2.19
N ALA A 108 -0.98 9.28 2.91
CA ALA A 108 -0.24 10.50 3.17
C ALA A 108 0.97 10.26 4.09
N HIS A 109 0.82 9.43 5.13
CA HIS A 109 1.92 9.04 6.03
C HIS A 109 3.03 8.32 5.25
N GLU A 110 2.68 7.30 4.47
CA GLU A 110 3.64 6.55 3.66
C GLU A 110 4.30 7.40 2.56
N LEU A 111 3.52 8.27 1.90
CA LEU A 111 4.06 9.21 0.91
C LEU A 111 5.07 10.19 1.55
N MET A 112 4.83 10.62 2.80
CA MET A 112 5.77 11.48 3.50
C MET A 112 7.10 10.78 3.79
N HIS A 113 7.10 9.46 4.03
CA HIS A 113 8.34 8.69 4.09
C HIS A 113 9.07 8.63 2.74
N ASP A 114 8.33 8.60 1.64
CA ASP A 114 8.91 8.67 0.29
C ASP A 114 9.54 10.03 0.02
N LEU A 115 8.93 11.11 0.54
CA LEU A 115 9.49 12.46 0.55
C LEU A 115 10.62 12.67 1.57
N GLY A 116 11.02 11.63 2.31
CA GLY A 116 12.17 11.64 3.21
C GLY A 116 11.88 12.04 4.65
N CYS A 117 10.61 12.11 5.07
CA CYS A 117 10.26 12.36 6.46
C CYS A 117 10.41 11.09 7.31
N PRO A 118 11.05 11.18 8.50
CA PRO A 118 11.09 10.06 9.43
C PRO A 118 9.78 9.95 10.23
N ASP A 119 9.56 8.80 10.85
CA ASP A 119 8.57 8.66 11.91
C ASP A 119 8.90 9.58 13.09
N LEU A 120 7.86 10.24 13.61
CA LEU A 120 7.97 11.14 14.77
C LEU A 120 7.33 10.55 16.03
N TYR A 121 6.73 9.36 15.94
CA TYR A 121 6.20 8.66 17.11
C TYR A 121 7.33 7.94 17.85
N ASP A 122 7.09 7.64 19.13
CA ASP A 122 8.03 6.88 19.96
C ASP A 122 8.10 5.44 19.44
N GLY A 123 9.18 5.11 18.72
CA GLY A 123 9.33 3.88 17.92
C GLY A 123 9.49 2.58 18.73
N HIS A 124 8.99 2.54 19.96
CA HIS A 124 9.12 1.38 20.85
C HIS A 124 8.01 0.34 20.71
N GLU A 125 6.94 0.62 19.97
CA GLU A 125 5.92 -0.35 19.60
C GLU A 125 5.78 -0.35 18.08
N GLY A 126 6.59 -1.20 17.46
CA GLY A 126 6.63 -1.36 16.02
C GLY A 126 5.27 -1.74 15.44
N GLY A 127 4.98 -1.15 14.29
CA GLY A 127 4.30 -1.91 13.27
C GLY A 127 5.23 -2.91 12.61
#